data_AF-A0A9D0BE32-F1
#
_entry.id   AF-A0A9D0BE32-F1
#
_cell.length_a   1.000
_cell.length_b   1.000
_cell.length_c   1.000
_cell.angle_alpha   90.00
_cell.angle_beta   90.00
_cell.angle_gamma   90.00
#
_symmetry.space_group_name_H-M   'P 1'
#
loop_
_entity.id
_entity.type
_entity.pdbx_description
1 polymer ?
#
loop_
_entity_poly.entity_id
_entity_poly.type
_entity_poly.pdbx_seq_one_letter_code
_entity_poly.pdbx_strand_id
1 'polypeptide(L)' 'MQALYQWDLSGSNLPDIERQFLEEEDFSRADGDYFRELLHQVPARLDEVEQAFAGYLDRPLAEIDPVERALLRMATYE' A
#
# COMPACT_ATOMS: atom_id res chain seq x y z
N MET A 1 3.99 3.18 -2.86
CA MET A 1 4.42 1.97 -3.62
C MET A 1 5.29 1.05 -2.76
N GLN A 2 6.54 1.42 -2.47
CA GLN A 2 7.53 0.52 -1.85
C GLN A 2 7.18 0.09 -0.41
N ALA A 3 6.55 0.99 0.38
CA ALA A 3 6.07 0.66 1.73
C ALA A 3 4.90 -0.33 1.77
N LEU A 4 3.90 -0.18 0.88
CA LEU A 4 2.78 -1.12 0.77
C LEU A 4 3.25 -2.49 0.26
N TYR A 5 4.20 -2.49 -0.68
CA TYR A 5 4.89 -3.70 -1.13
C TYR A 5 5.60 -4.41 0.04
N GLN A 6 6.38 -3.66 0.84
CA GLN A 6 7.09 -4.20 1.98
C GLN A 6 6.12 -4.73 3.05
N TRP A 7 5.01 -4.03 3.30
CA TRP A 7 3.97 -4.50 4.21
C TRP A 7 3.38 -5.84 3.76
N ASP A 8 3.02 -5.93 2.48
CA ASP A 8 2.38 -7.11 1.89
C ASP A 8 3.31 -8.34 1.84
N LEU A 9 4.63 -8.15 1.68
CA LEU A 9 5.62 -9.23 1.65
C LEU A 9 6.18 -9.62 3.01
N SER A 10 6.44 -8.64 3.89
CA SER A 10 7.17 -8.88 5.14
C SER A 10 6.25 -9.18 6.32
N GLY A 11 4.97 -8.82 6.23
CA GLY A 11 4.06 -8.84 7.38
C GLY A 11 4.52 -7.92 8.53
N SER A 12 5.45 -6.99 8.26
CA SER A 12 5.96 -6.06 9.27
C SER A 12 4.88 -5.08 9.69
N ASN A 13 4.95 -4.64 10.93
CA ASN A 13 4.02 -3.67 11.48
C ASN A 13 4.15 -2.32 10.75
N LEU A 14 3.01 -1.72 10.39
CA LEU A 14 2.95 -0.44 9.67
C LEU A 14 3.79 0.68 10.32
N PRO A 15 3.82 0.84 11.67
CA PRO A 15 4.67 1.84 12.32
C PRO A 15 6.18 1.63 12.11
N ASP A 16 6.64 0.38 12.00
CA ASP A 16 8.06 0.09 11.79
C ASP A 16 8.47 0.42 10.34
N ILE A 17 7.59 0.11 9.37
CA ILE A 17 7.76 0.49 7.96
C ILE A 17 7.76 2.01 7.85
N GLU A 18 6.82 2.69 8.50
CA GLU A 18 6.74 4.15 8.51
C GLU A 18 8.03 4.79 9.03
N ARG A 19 8.55 4.34 10.18
CA ARG A 19 9.79 4.87 10.75
C ARG A 19 10.98 4.67 9.80
N GLN A 20 11.10 3.49 9.18
CA GLN A 20 12.16 3.20 8.23
C GLN A 20 12.13 4.17 7.04
N PHE A 21 10.95 4.43 6.47
CA PHE A 21 10.81 5.36 5.34
C PHE A 21 11.05 6.82 5.74
N LEU A 22 10.64 7.24 6.94
CA LEU A 22 10.88 8.60 7.44
C LEU A 22 12.36 8.88 7.78
N GLU A 23 13.15 7.82 8.05
CA GLU A 23 14.59 7.91 8.29
C GLU A 23 15.42 7.95 6.99
N GLU A 24 14.83 7.61 5.84
CA GLU A 24 15.49 7.69 4.52
C GLU A 24 15.50 9.14 3.99
N GLU A 25 16.68 9.67 3.64
CA GLU A 25 16.84 11.05 3.13
C GLU A 25 15.98 11.36 1.89
N ASP A 26 15.63 10.35 1.09
CA ASP A 26 14.84 10.49 -0.14
C ASP A 26 13.36 10.81 0.15
N PHE A 27 12.88 10.54 1.37
CA PHE A 27 11.51 10.88 1.80
C PHE A 27 11.30 12.36 2.09
N SER A 28 12.37 13.15 2.18
CA SER A 28 12.30 14.61 2.35
C SER A 28 11.60 15.35 1.20
N ARG A 29 11.45 14.70 0.04
CA ARG A 29 10.72 15.21 -1.14
C ARG A 29 9.30 14.67 -1.27
N ALA A 30 8.94 13.66 -0.48
CA ALA A 30 7.62 13.05 -0.51
C ALA A 30 6.67 13.80 0.43
N ASP A 31 5.38 13.81 0.08
CA ASP A 31 4.34 14.25 1.00
C ASP A 31 4.18 13.19 2.11
N GLY A 32 4.79 13.46 3.26
CA GLY A 32 4.79 12.55 4.39
C GLY A 32 3.41 12.33 5.01
N ASP A 33 2.52 13.34 4.94
CA ASP A 33 1.17 13.22 5.47
C ASP A 33 0.31 12.34 4.56
N TYR A 34 0.39 12.55 3.25
CA TYR A 34 -0.27 11.69 2.27
C TYR A 34 0.28 10.25 2.29
N PHE A 35 1.60 10.08 2.47
CA PHE A 35 2.20 8.76 2.66
C PHE A 35 1.63 8.04 3.89
N ARG A 36 1.59 8.74 5.03
CA ARG A 36 1.06 8.19 6.28
C ARG A 36 -0.42 7.85 6.12
N GLU A 37 -1.20 8.72 5.47
CA GLU A 37 -2.60 8.44 5.18
C GLU A 37 -2.74 7.14 4.38
N LEU A 38 -2.06 7.01 3.24
CA LEU A 38 -2.13 5.82 2.40
C LEU A 38 -1.66 4.56 3.15
N LEU A 39 -0.56 4.65 3.91
CA LEU A 39 0.01 3.50 4.61
C LEU A 39 -0.92 2.96 5.71
N HIS A 40 -1.74 3.81 6.33
CA HIS A 40 -2.67 3.40 7.39
C HIS A 40 -4.09 3.15 6.90
N GLN A 41 -4.62 3.99 5.99
CA GLN A 41 -6.01 3.90 5.52
C GLN A 41 -6.24 2.76 4.54
N VAL A 42 -5.28 2.48 3.65
CA VAL A 42 -5.40 1.38 2.67
C VAL A 42 -5.51 0.02 3.37
N PRO A 43 -4.62 -0.35 4.33
CA PRO A 43 -4.80 -1.57 5.10
C PRO A 43 -6.04 -1.59 5.98
N ALA A 44 -6.46 -0.43 6.53
CA ALA A 44 -7.65 -0.36 7.38
C ALA A 44 -8.96 -0.62 6.61
N ARG A 45 -8.97 -0.37 5.29
CA ARG A 45 -10.12 -0.60 4.40
C ARG A 45 -9.84 -1.66 3.34
N LEU A 46 -8.89 -2.57 3.62
CA LEU A 46 -8.38 -3.51 2.62
C LEU A 46 -9.51 -4.31 1.94
N ASP A 47 -10.43 -4.86 2.73
CA ASP A 47 -11.55 -5.65 2.21
C ASP A 47 -12.47 -4.83 1.29
N GLU A 48 -12.76 -3.58 1.66
CA GLU A 48 -13.61 -2.66 0.87
C GLU A 48 -12.92 -2.29 -0.45
N VAL A 49 -11.65 -1.88 -0.35
CA VAL A 49 -10.82 -1.46 -1.47
C VAL A 49 -10.62 -2.61 -2.46
N GLU A 50 -10.29 -3.82 -1.98
CA GLU A 50 -10.07 -4.98 -2.83
C GLU A 50 -11.37 -5.48 -3.49
N GLN A 51 -12.49 -5.47 -2.77
CA GLN A 51 -13.79 -5.84 -3.35
C GLN A 51 -14.21 -4.91 -4.48
N ALA A 52 -13.86 -3.62 -4.40
CA ALA A 52 -14.21 -2.64 -5.42
C ALA A 52 -13.57 -2.93 -6.78
N PHE A 53 -12.35 -3.50 -6.82
CA PHE A 53 -11.69 -3.82 -8.09
C PHE A 53 -11.60 -5.32 -8.42
N ALA A 54 -11.85 -6.22 -7.47
CA ALA A 54 -11.75 -7.68 -7.65
C ALA A 54 -12.59 -8.20 -8.82
N GLY A 55 -13.78 -7.63 -9.08
CA GLY A 55 -14.65 -8.03 -10.18
C GLY A 55 -14.15 -7.65 -11.58
N TYR A 56 -13.13 -6.80 -11.67
CA TYR A 56 -12.51 -6.38 -12.93
C TYR A 56 -11.19 -7.09 -13.20
N LEU A 57 -10.73 -7.95 -12.29
CA LEU A 57 -9.51 -8.73 -12.47
C LEU A 57 -9.79 -9.97 -13.33
N ASP A 58 -8.87 -10.23 -14.26
CA ASP A 58 -8.83 -11.42 -15.10
C ASP A 58 -8.19 -12.63 -14.38
N ARG A 59 -7.57 -12.39 -13.22
CA ARG A 59 -6.88 -13.38 -12.38
C ARG A 59 -7.09 -13.11 -10.89
N PRO A 60 -6.92 -14.11 -10.01
CA PRO A 60 -7.01 -13.92 -8.56
C PRO A 60 -6.04 -12.86 -8.05
N LEU A 61 -6.44 -12.10 -7.03
CA LEU A 61 -5.62 -11.04 -6.43
C LEU A 61 -4.25 -11.55 -5.92
N ALA A 62 -4.19 -12.80 -5.45
CA ALA A 62 -2.97 -13.44 -4.99
C ALA A 62 -1.95 -13.69 -6.11
N GLU A 63 -2.39 -13.70 -7.37
CA GLU A 63 -1.55 -13.88 -8.56
C GLU A 63 -1.12 -12.55 -9.21
N ILE A 64 -1.63 -11.43 -8.68
CA ILE A 64 -1.21 -10.08 -9.06
C ILE A 64 0.16 -9.81 -8.41
N ASP A 65 1.06 -9.18 -9.16
CA ASP A 65 2.36 -8.78 -8.63
C ASP A 65 2.16 -7.81 -7.44
N PRO A 66 2.95 -7.92 -6.35
CA PRO A 66 2.75 -7.06 -5.18
C PRO A 66 2.85 -5.56 -5.49
N VAL A 67 3.61 -5.16 -6.52
CA VAL A 67 3.68 -3.76 -6.99
C VAL A 67 2.37 -3.34 -7.68
N GLU A 68 1.84 -4.18 -8.57
CA GLU A 68 0.55 -3.94 -9.23
C GLU A 68 -0.59 -3.89 -8.21
N ARG A 69 -0.57 -4.80 -7.23
CA ARG A 69 -1.55 -4.85 -6.13
C ARG A 69 -1.50 -3.59 -5.28
N ALA A 70 -0.29 -3.10 -4.94
CA ALA A 70 -0.14 -1.83 -4.23
C ALA A 70 -0.68 -0.65 -5.05
N LEU A 71 -0.44 -0.63 -6.37
CA LEU A 71 -0.95 0.42 -7.26
C LEU A 71 -2.48 0.41 -7.31
N LEU A 72 -3.11 -0.76 -7.51
CA LEU A 72 -4.57 -0.91 -7.56
C LEU A 72 -5.23 -0.46 -6.25
N ARG A 73 -4.65 -0.87 -5.11
CA ARG A 73 -5.16 -0.48 -3.78
C ARG A 73 -5.09 1.04 -3.57
N MET A 74 -3.99 1.70 -3.96
CA MET A 74 -3.88 3.15 -3.87
C MET A 74 -4.86 3.86 -4.82
N ALA A 75 -4.92 3.44 -6.08
CA ALA A 75 -5.78 4.06 -7.10
C ALA A 75 -7.28 3.88 -6.84
N THR A 76 -7.67 2.86 -6.07
CA THR A 76 -9.07 2.62 -5.69
C THR A 76 -9.45 3.34 -4.40
N TYR A 77 -8.49 3.72 -3.56
CA TYR A 77 -8.73 4.49 -2.35
C TYR A 77 -8.94 5.99 -2.63
N GLU A 78 -8.30 6.54 -3.67
CA GLU A 78 -8.51 7.92 -4.16
C GLU A 78 -9.88 8.13 -4.84
#